data_AF-A0A357B7F3-F1
#
_entry.id   AF-A0A357B7F3-F1
#
_cell.length_a   1.000
_cell.length_b   1.000
_cell.length_c   1.000
_cell.angle_alpha   90.00
_cell.angle_beta   90.00
_cell.angle_gamma   90.00
#
_symmetry.space_group_name_H-M   'P 1'
#
loop_
_entity.id
_entity.type
_entity.pdbx_description
1 polymer ?
#
loop_
_entity_poly.entity_id
_entity_poly.type
_entity_poly.pdbx_seq_one_letter_code
_entity_poly.pdbx_strand_id
1 'polypeptide(L)'
;MPCLDITMPRMARSTKEKLSAKLTEAFAASTGFPGDIFGIHYIEHDTGNAASGGKLCDDKSERPYLHMILYTPRLRRSVKQNV
;
A
#
# COMPACT_ATOMS: atom_id res chain seq x y z
N MET A 1 -0.82 -10.93 11.26
CA MET A 1 -1.66 -10.52 10.12
C MET A 1 -0.84 -9.54 9.29
N PRO A 2 -0.55 -9.81 8.01
CA PRO A 2 0.11 -8.85 7.15
C PRO A 2 -0.77 -7.60 6.98
N CYS A 3 -0.17 -6.42 7.10
CA CYS A 3 -0.87 -5.15 7.02
C CYS A 3 -0.10 -4.20 6.10
N LEU A 4 -0.80 -3.51 5.21
CA LEU A 4 -0.24 -2.54 4.29
C LEU A 4 -0.78 -1.14 4.61
N ASP A 5 0.10 -0.24 5.05
CA ASP A 5 -0.24 1.17 5.19
C ASP A 5 0.09 1.89 3.88
N ILE A 6 -0.89 2.61 3.34
CA ILE A 6 -0.79 3.34 2.08
C ILE A 6 -1.02 4.82 2.34
N THR A 7 0.03 5.61 2.21
CA THR A 7 -0.07 7.08 2.19
C THR A 7 -0.28 7.56 0.77
N MET A 8 -1.37 8.29 0.53
CA MET A 8 -1.79 8.71 -0.82
C MET A 8 -2.63 10.00 -0.79
N PRO A 9 -2.76 10.73 -1.91
CA PRO A 9 -3.67 11.86 -1.96
C PRO A 9 -5.12 11.39 -1.71
N ARG A 10 -5.97 12.30 -1.22
CA ARG A 10 -7.39 12.02 -1.03
C ARG A 10 -8.03 11.64 -2.37
N MET A 11 -8.67 10.47 -2.43
CA MET A 11 -9.32 9.98 -3.64
C MET A 11 -10.76 9.52 -3.40
N ALA A 12 -11.49 9.36 -4.51
CA ALA A 12 -12.82 8.76 -4.49
C ALA A 12 -12.81 7.36 -3.86
N ARG A 13 -13.84 7.07 -3.07
CA ARG A 13 -14.03 5.78 -2.40
C ARG A 13 -14.00 4.61 -3.38
N SER A 14 -14.63 4.75 -4.55
CA SER A 14 -14.67 3.71 -5.59
C SER A 14 -13.28 3.35 -6.12
N THR A 15 -12.35 4.30 -6.17
CA THR A 15 -10.96 4.04 -6.58
C THR A 15 -10.19 3.31 -5.48
N LYS A 16 -10.43 3.66 -4.20
CA LYS A 16 -9.85 2.93 -3.06
C LYS A 16 -10.35 1.48 -2.99
N GLU A 17 -11.63 1.23 -3.26
CA GLU A 17 -12.19 -0.12 -3.31
C GLU A 17 -11.53 -0.97 -4.42
N LYS A 18 -11.36 -0.40 -5.62
CA LYS A 18 -10.64 -1.06 -6.72
C LYS A 18 -9.18 -1.32 -6.39
N LEU A 19 -8.50 -0.38 -5.74
CA LEU A 19 -7.12 -0.51 -5.32
C LEU A 19 -6.97 -1.62 -4.26
N SER A 20 -7.83 -1.63 -3.24
CA SER A 20 -7.85 -2.68 -2.21
C SER A 20 -8.02 -4.06 -2.83
N ALA A 21 -9.01 -4.24 -3.73
CA ALA A 21 -9.25 -5.52 -4.37
C ALA A 21 -8.01 -6.03 -5.13
N LYS A 22 -7.38 -5.16 -5.93
CA LYS A 22 -6.18 -5.52 -6.69
C LYS A 22 -4.98 -5.85 -5.80
N LEU A 23 -4.80 -5.10 -4.71
CA LEU A 23 -3.70 -5.35 -3.76
C LEU A 23 -3.90 -6.66 -3.00
N THR A 24 -5.14 -6.96 -2.58
CA THR A 24 -5.47 -8.23 -1.95
C THR A 24 -5.28 -9.41 -2.90
N GLU A 25 -5.68 -9.28 -4.17
CA GLU A 25 -5.44 -10.30 -5.19
C GLU A 25 -3.94 -10.52 -5.42
N ALA A 26 -3.16 -9.44 -5.57
CA ALA A 26 -1.71 -9.52 -5.72
C ALA A 26 -1.02 -10.14 -4.50
N PHE A 27 -1.48 -9.82 -3.28
CA PHE A 27 -1.00 -10.43 -2.05
C PHE A 27 -1.26 -11.94 -2.04
N ALA A 28 -2.48 -12.37 -2.33
CA ALA A 28 -2.84 -13.79 -2.34
C ALA A 28 -2.04 -14.56 -3.40
N ALA A 29 -1.91 -14.01 -4.61
CA ALA A 29 -1.16 -14.63 -5.70
C ALA A 29 0.34 -14.74 -5.40
N SER A 30 0.94 -13.72 -4.77
CA SER A 30 2.39 -13.69 -4.49
C SER A 30 2.80 -14.52 -3.27
N THR A 31 1.90 -14.71 -2.31
CA THR A 31 2.24 -15.37 -1.03
C THR A 31 1.61 -16.73 -0.84
N GLY A 32 0.54 -17.04 -1.59
CA GLY A 32 -0.29 -18.23 -1.37
C GLY A 32 -1.17 -18.16 -0.12
N PHE A 33 -1.15 -17.05 0.62
CA PHE A 33 -2.03 -16.86 1.77
C PHE A 33 -3.44 -16.42 1.35
N PRO A 34 -4.47 -16.75 2.16
CA PRO A 34 -5.81 -16.20 1.98
C PRO A 34 -5.82 -14.66 1.98
N GLY A 35 -6.62 -14.03 1.12
CA GLY A 35 -6.68 -12.57 1.01
C GLY A 35 -7.39 -11.88 2.19
N ASP A 36 -8.25 -12.60 2.90
CA ASP A 36 -9.00 -12.10 4.07
C ASP A 36 -8.11 -11.79 5.29
N ILE A 37 -6.91 -12.39 5.36
CA ILE A 37 -5.91 -12.07 6.39
C ILE A 37 -5.06 -10.84 6.05
N PHE A 38 -5.31 -10.16 4.92
CA PHE A 38 -4.52 -9.00 4.51
C PHE A 38 -5.23 -7.69 4.86
N GLY A 39 -4.66 -6.95 5.81
CA GLY A 39 -5.16 -5.63 6.20
C GLY A 39 -4.60 -4.53 5.30
N ILE A 40 -5.41 -3.55 4.94
CA ILE A 40 -4.98 -2.34 4.21
C ILE A 40 -5.51 -1.12 4.94
N HIS A 41 -4.62 -0.18 5.28
CA HIS A 41 -4.97 1.11 5.86
C HIS A 41 -4.59 2.23 4.90
N TYR A 42 -5.50 3.20 4.74
CA TYR A 42 -5.28 4.39 3.93
C TYR A 42 -5.02 5.61 4.81
N ILE A 43 -3.91 6.29 4.54
CA ILE A 43 -3.53 7.56 5.15
C ILE A 43 -3.60 8.61 4.04
N GLU A 44 -4.65 9.43 4.08
CA GLU A 44 -4.90 10.40 3.03
C GLU A 44 -4.30 11.78 3.36
N HIS A 45 -3.74 12.43 2.35
CA HIS A 45 -3.31 13.83 2.43
C HIS A 45 -3.98 14.67 1.35
N ASP A 46 -4.19 15.94 1.65
CA ASP A 46 -4.62 16.91 0.63
C ASP A 46 -3.46 17.27 -0.30
N THR A 47 -3.76 17.79 -1.49
CA THR A 47 -2.77 18.16 -2.50
C THR A 47 -1.83 19.24 -1.99
N GLY A 48 -0.56 19.17 -2.37
CA GLY A 48 0.50 20.05 -1.85
C GLY A 48 1.09 19.65 -0.50
N ASN A 49 0.57 18.63 0.18
CA ASN A 49 1.12 18.12 1.45
C ASN A 49 2.17 17.02 1.30
N ALA A 50 2.47 16.60 0.07
CA ALA A 50 3.53 15.67 -0.26
C ALA A 50 4.47 16.28 -1.29
N ALA A 51 5.73 15.87 -1.29
CA ALA A 51 6.72 16.28 -2.27
C ALA A 51 7.52 15.08 -2.75
N SER A 52 7.87 15.06 -4.03
CA SER A 52 8.74 14.05 -4.64
C SER A 52 9.73 14.73 -5.58
N GLY A 53 11.00 14.34 -5.51
CA GLY A 53 12.05 14.94 -6.33
C GLY A 53 12.19 16.46 -6.15
N GLY A 54 11.90 16.98 -4.95
CA GLY A 54 11.97 18.42 -4.63
C GLY A 54 10.79 19.27 -5.15
N LYS A 55 9.74 18.65 -5.69
CA LYS A 55 8.52 19.34 -6.15
C LYS A 55 7.31 18.87 -5.34
N LEU A 56 6.41 19.80 -5.01
CA LEU A 56 5.14 19.46 -4.40
C LEU A 56 4.29 18.61 -5.36
N CYS A 57 3.63 17.61 -4.82
CA CYS A 57 2.65 16.80 -5.52
C CYS A 57 1.30 17.52 -5.47
N ASP A 58 0.87 18.06 -6.60
CA ASP A 58 -0.42 18.70 -6.80
C ASP A 58 -1.27 17.94 -7.82
N ASP A 59 -2.52 18.35 -8.02
CA ASP A 59 -3.42 17.73 -9.01
C ASP A 59 -2.90 17.84 -10.46
N LYS A 60 -1.92 18.72 -10.72
CA LYS A 60 -1.29 18.91 -12.03
C LYS A 60 -0.06 18.02 -12.21
N SER A 61 0.46 17.44 -11.14
CA SER A 61 1.58 16.53 -11.17
C SER A 61 1.10 15.22 -11.77
N GLU A 62 1.72 14.79 -12.88
CA GLU A 62 1.32 13.59 -13.64
C GLU A 62 1.33 12.28 -12.83
N ARG A 63 1.90 12.28 -11.62
CA ARG A 63 2.05 11.09 -10.78
C ARG A 63 1.60 11.38 -9.34
N PRO A 64 0.57 10.66 -8.84
CA PRO A 64 0.19 10.78 -7.44
C PRO A 64 1.32 10.24 -6.55
N TYR A 65 1.61 10.93 -5.45
CA TYR A 65 2.52 10.42 -4.43
C TYR A 65 1.89 9.21 -3.75
N LEU A 66 2.56 8.06 -3.84
CA LEU A 66 2.13 6.81 -3.25
C LEU A 66 3.28 6.25 -2.43
N HIS A 67 3.07 6.14 -1.12
CA HIS A 67 4.03 5.55 -0.20
C HIS A 67 3.38 4.36 0.50
N MET A 68 4.05 3.22 0.46
CA MET A 68 3.52 1.93 0.91
C MET A 68 4.47 1.29 1.92
N ILE A 69 3.96 0.95 3.10
CA ILE A 69 4.69 0.20 4.12
C ILE A 69 3.98 -1.11 4.38
N LEU A 70 4.66 -2.22 4.09
CA LEU A 70 4.16 -3.56 4.36
C LEU A 70 4.71 -4.08 5.70
N TYR A 71 3.82 -4.32 6.66
CA TYR A 71 4.10 -5.00 7.91
C TYR A 71 3.79 -6.47 7.78
N THR A 72 4.82 -7.31 7.71
CA THR A 72 4.66 -8.77 7.77
C THR A 72 5.04 -9.30 9.15
N PRO A 73 4.37 -10.36 9.66
CA PRO A 73 4.84 -11.07 10.84
C PRO A 73 6.32 -11.47 10.68
N ARG A 74 7.09 -11.38 11.77
CA ARG A 74 8.49 -11.78 11.74
C ARG A 74 8.58 -13.27 11.40
N LEU A 75 9.08 -13.60 10.22
CA LEU A 75 9.37 -14.98 9.83
C LEU A 75 10.31 -15.60 10.88
N ARG A 76 9.99 -16.82 11.34
CA ARG A 76 10.87 -17.57 12.25
C ARG A 76 12.26 -17.70 11.61
N ARG A 77 13.31 -17.60 12.43
CA ARG A 77 14.70 -17.60 11.97
C ARG A 77 15.03 -18.82 11.08
N SER A 78 14.44 -19.97 11.38
CA SER A 78 14.59 -21.21 10.60
C SER A 78 14.09 -21.10 9.16
N VAL A 79 13.09 -20.26 8.88
CA VAL A 79 12.57 -20.03 7.52
C VAL A 79 13.48 -19.06 6.76
N LYS A 80 14.08 -18.08 7.44
CA LYS A 80 14.98 -17.10 6.83
C LYS A 80 16.33 -17.66 6.39
N GLN A 81 16.75 -18.79 6.95
CA GLN A 81 18.03 -19.44 6.63
C GLN A 81 17.95 -20.41 5.44
N ASN A 82 16.73 -20.70 4.97
CA ASN A 82 16.48 -21.60 3.83
C ASN A 82 16.12 -20.84 2.54
N VAL A 83 16.37 -19.52 2.51
CA VAL A 83 16.21 -18.64 1.34
C VAL A 83 17.58 -18.14 0.91
#